data_AF-A0A7X7EUW4-F1
#
_entry.id   AF-A0A7X7EUW4-F1
#
_cell.length_a   1.000
_cell.length_b   1.000
_cell.length_c   1.000
_cell.angle_alpha   90.00
_cell.angle_beta   90.00
_cell.angle_gamma   90.00
#
_symmetry.space_group_name_H-M   'P 1'
#
loop_
_entity.id
_entity.type
_entity.pdbx_description
1 polymer ?
#
loop_
_entity_poly.entity_id
_entity_poly.type
_entity_poly.pdbx_seq_one_letter_code
_entity_poly.pdbx_strand_id
1 'polypeptide(L)'
;MEERSPVTKATPSGTATIKVGDDSNSSEILVFTSLCNVYKVQKKELTDKIQALQKIDTEPGERPVYLTGEKRYKGFLIVAFENGKVGKISMESFKTEYTRKKLRNAFNGESRLVFIELIGHDIDLVVMSSIKKVVLFNTSLINVVDSRTTKGVQVLKPKDGSVMIRVNRLENTKLADPEYYRRSDSLNAIGFYLKPGDEI
;
A
#
# COMPACT_ATOMS: atom_id res chain seq x y z
N MET A 1 -52.45 13.50 -4.02
CA MET A 1 -51.60 12.34 -4.38
C MET A 1 -50.21 12.91 -4.61
N GLU A 2 -49.40 12.98 -3.55
CA GLU A 2 -47.99 13.35 -3.61
C GLU A 2 -47.28 12.41 -2.63
N GLU A 3 -46.62 11.39 -3.16
CA GLU A 3 -45.77 10.51 -2.37
C GLU A 3 -44.44 11.20 -2.11
N ARG A 4 -44.15 11.45 -0.83
CA ARG A 4 -42.82 11.85 -0.36
C ARG A 4 -41.95 10.61 -0.27
N SER A 5 -40.93 10.55 -1.14
CA SER A 5 -39.83 9.59 -1.05
C SER A 5 -39.06 9.73 0.27
N PRO A 6 -38.76 8.64 1.00
CA PRO A 6 -37.95 8.73 2.20
C PRO A 6 -36.46 8.84 1.85
N VAL A 7 -35.83 9.90 2.34
CA VAL A 7 -34.37 10.10 2.37
C VAL A 7 -33.75 9.05 3.29
N THR A 8 -33.08 8.06 2.72
CA THR A 8 -32.27 7.10 3.50
C THR A 8 -31.06 7.82 4.06
N LYS A 9 -31.08 8.06 5.38
CA LYS A 9 -29.94 8.54 6.17
C LYS A 9 -28.72 7.65 5.93
N ALA A 10 -27.65 8.24 5.41
CA ALA A 10 -26.35 7.60 5.35
C ALA A 10 -25.76 7.48 6.77
N THR A 11 -25.51 6.24 7.20
CA THR A 11 -24.77 5.93 8.43
C THR A 11 -23.27 6.00 8.14
N PRO A 12 -22.45 6.76 8.89
CA PRO A 12 -21.00 6.74 8.71
C PRO A 12 -20.42 5.56 9.50
N SER A 13 -20.34 4.39 8.86
CA SER A 13 -19.53 3.26 9.31
C SER A 13 -18.30 3.18 8.41
N GLY A 14 -17.15 3.66 8.90
CA GLY A 14 -15.89 3.61 8.18
C GLY A 14 -15.38 2.18 8.05
N THR A 15 -15.90 1.43 7.07
CA THR A 15 -15.30 0.17 6.65
C THR A 15 -13.97 0.50 5.98
N ALA A 16 -12.85 0.19 6.66
CA ALA A 16 -11.53 0.25 6.04
C ALA A 16 -11.56 -0.60 4.76
N THR A 17 -11.40 0.04 3.60
CA THR A 17 -11.43 -0.66 2.32
C THR A 17 -10.18 -1.52 2.20
N ILE A 18 -10.37 -2.82 1.97
CA ILE A 18 -9.28 -3.77 1.76
C ILE A 18 -8.78 -3.59 0.33
N LYS A 19 -7.49 -3.35 0.15
CA LYS A 19 -6.90 -3.26 -1.19
C LYS A 19 -6.73 -4.66 -1.78
N VAL A 20 -7.04 -4.80 -3.07
CA VAL A 20 -6.91 -6.08 -3.79
C VAL A 20 -5.97 -5.87 -4.97
N GLY A 21 -4.80 -6.50 -4.91
CA GLY A 21 -3.82 -6.54 -6.01
C GLY A 21 -3.96 -7.80 -6.85
N ASP A 22 -3.16 -7.93 -7.89
CA ASP A 22 -3.14 -9.15 -8.72
C ASP A 22 -2.68 -10.36 -7.91
N ASP A 23 -3.15 -11.52 -8.34
CA ASP A 23 -2.79 -12.85 -7.86
C ASP A 23 -2.78 -13.90 -8.96
N SER A 24 -3.15 -13.56 -10.21
CA SER A 24 -3.52 -14.50 -11.28
C SER A 24 -2.53 -15.64 -11.48
N ASN A 25 -1.25 -15.38 -11.25
CA ASN A 25 -0.16 -16.35 -11.43
C ASN A 25 0.22 -17.16 -10.17
N SER A 26 -0.33 -16.83 -9.01
CA SER A 26 0.04 -17.44 -7.73
C SER A 26 -0.77 -18.69 -7.37
N SER A 27 -0.14 -19.63 -6.67
CA SER A 27 -0.83 -20.77 -6.02
C SER A 27 -1.40 -20.42 -4.65
N GLU A 28 -1.05 -19.26 -4.10
CA GLU A 28 -1.52 -18.78 -2.80
C GLU A 28 -1.88 -17.29 -2.80
N ILE A 29 -2.76 -16.92 -1.88
CA ILE A 29 -3.08 -15.55 -1.53
C ILE A 29 -2.30 -15.17 -0.28
N LEU A 30 -1.61 -14.03 -0.37
CA LEU A 30 -1.02 -13.33 0.75
C LEU A 30 -2.02 -12.31 1.27
N VAL A 31 -2.38 -12.43 2.55
CA VAL A 31 -3.27 -11.49 3.23
C VAL A 31 -2.47 -10.70 4.26
N PHE A 32 -2.14 -9.46 3.93
CA PHE A 32 -1.45 -8.52 4.82
C PHE A 32 -2.46 -7.85 5.75
N THR A 33 -2.07 -7.60 7.00
CA THR A 33 -2.98 -7.08 8.04
C THR A 33 -2.45 -5.85 8.77
N SER A 34 -3.33 -5.15 9.48
CA SER A 34 -3.05 -3.95 10.26
C SER A 34 -2.07 -4.16 11.41
N LEU A 35 -1.91 -5.39 11.90
CA LEU A 35 -0.91 -5.75 12.92
C LEU A 35 0.41 -6.24 12.30
N CYS A 36 0.71 -5.82 11.07
CA CYS A 36 1.95 -6.14 10.37
C CYS A 36 2.19 -7.65 10.22
N ASN A 37 1.14 -8.45 10.08
CA ASN A 37 1.27 -9.87 9.75
C ASN A 37 0.93 -10.10 8.28
N VAL A 38 1.38 -11.25 7.75
CA VAL A 38 0.90 -11.79 6.50
C VAL A 38 0.50 -13.25 6.67
N TYR A 39 -0.70 -13.57 6.23
CA TYR A 39 -1.23 -14.93 6.19
C TYR A 39 -1.12 -15.49 4.77
N LYS A 40 -0.87 -16.79 4.66
CA LYS A 40 -0.75 -17.52 3.41
C LYS A 40 -1.89 -18.51 3.25
N VAL A 41 -2.73 -18.31 2.25
CA VAL A 41 -3.89 -19.15 1.97
C VAL A 41 -3.72 -19.81 0.60
N GLN A 42 -3.78 -21.14 0.54
CA GLN A 42 -3.68 -21.86 -0.73
C GLN A 42 -4.93 -21.62 -1.58
N LYS A 43 -4.73 -21.33 -2.87
CA LYS A 43 -5.83 -21.06 -3.80
C LYS A 43 -6.63 -22.27 -4.22
N LYS A 44 -6.08 -23.48 -4.06
CA LYS A 44 -6.73 -24.73 -4.51
C LYS A 44 -8.18 -24.86 -4.00
N GLU A 45 -8.50 -24.22 -2.89
CA GLU A 45 -9.81 -24.25 -2.24
C GLU A 45 -10.63 -22.96 -2.40
N LEU A 46 -10.17 -22.01 -3.21
CA LEU A 46 -10.78 -20.68 -3.33
C LEU A 46 -11.37 -20.49 -4.73
N THR A 47 -12.61 -20.00 -4.80
CA THR A 47 -13.24 -19.53 -6.04
C THR A 47 -13.08 -18.03 -6.25
N ASP A 48 -12.91 -17.27 -5.16
CA ASP A 48 -12.62 -15.84 -5.17
C ASP A 48 -11.50 -15.54 -4.16
N LYS A 49 -10.60 -14.61 -4.49
CA LYS A 49 -9.54 -14.13 -3.61
C LYS A 49 -10.06 -13.65 -2.25
N ILE A 50 -11.21 -12.99 -2.20
CA ILE A 50 -11.80 -12.47 -0.95
C ILE A 50 -12.14 -13.62 0.01
N GLN A 51 -12.40 -14.84 -0.48
CA GLN A 51 -12.63 -16.00 0.39
C GLN A 51 -11.41 -16.37 1.25
N ALA A 52 -10.20 -15.92 0.88
CA ALA A 52 -9.02 -16.07 1.71
C ALA A 52 -9.21 -15.47 3.12
N LEU A 53 -10.04 -14.43 3.25
CA LEU A 53 -10.35 -13.79 4.54
C LEU A 53 -11.05 -14.71 5.53
N GLN A 54 -11.78 -15.72 5.05
CA GLN A 54 -12.47 -16.71 5.90
C GLN A 54 -11.55 -17.83 6.37
N LYS A 55 -10.33 -17.91 5.81
CA LYS A 55 -9.36 -18.99 6.05
C LYS A 55 -8.21 -18.54 6.97
N ILE A 56 -8.22 -17.28 7.43
CA ILE A 56 -7.21 -16.72 8.32
C ILE A 56 -7.76 -16.56 9.73
N ASP A 57 -6.92 -16.80 10.73
CA ASP A 57 -7.26 -16.65 12.13
C ASP A 57 -6.57 -15.39 12.67
N THR A 58 -7.30 -14.28 12.67
CA THR A 58 -6.79 -12.96 13.05
C THR A 58 -6.91 -12.71 14.54
N GLU A 59 -5.94 -12.01 15.11
CA GLU A 59 -5.98 -11.56 16.50
C GLU A 59 -7.05 -10.46 16.70
N PRO A 60 -7.61 -10.27 17.91
CA PRO A 60 -8.59 -9.21 18.15
C PRO A 60 -8.07 -7.83 17.74
N GLY A 61 -8.82 -7.13 16.88
CA GLY A 61 -8.42 -5.82 16.34
C GLY A 61 -7.50 -5.87 15.12
N GLU A 62 -7.01 -7.05 14.73
CA GLU A 62 -6.29 -7.26 13.48
C GLU A 62 -7.27 -7.26 12.30
N ARG A 63 -6.96 -6.47 11.27
CA ARG A 63 -7.82 -6.31 10.09
C ARG A 63 -7.00 -6.53 8.82
N PRO A 64 -7.51 -7.24 7.80
CA PRO A 64 -6.88 -7.29 6.49
C PRO A 64 -6.76 -5.90 5.86
N VAL A 65 -5.63 -5.61 5.23
CA VAL A 65 -5.38 -4.33 4.54
C VAL A 65 -5.04 -4.52 3.06
N TYR A 66 -4.45 -5.66 2.69
CA TYR A 66 -4.06 -5.94 1.31
C TYR A 66 -4.04 -7.43 1.00
N LEU A 67 -4.65 -7.81 -0.13
CA LEU A 67 -4.59 -9.16 -0.68
C LEU A 67 -3.88 -9.16 -2.02
N THR A 68 -2.94 -10.08 -2.21
CA THR A 68 -2.20 -10.24 -3.47
C THR A 68 -1.64 -11.66 -3.55
N GLY A 69 -0.98 -12.01 -4.66
CA GLY A 69 -0.14 -13.20 -4.73
C GLY A 69 0.81 -13.11 -5.92
N GLU A 70 1.98 -13.73 -5.81
CA GLU A 70 2.89 -13.86 -6.96
C GLU A 70 3.51 -15.25 -7.01
N LYS A 71 3.59 -15.80 -8.23
CA LYS A 71 4.25 -17.08 -8.46
C LYS A 71 5.73 -16.95 -8.13
N ARG A 72 6.24 -17.87 -7.32
CA ARG A 72 7.67 -17.90 -6.94
C ARG A 72 8.15 -16.62 -6.24
N TYR A 73 7.24 -15.77 -5.72
CA TYR A 73 7.58 -14.56 -4.99
C TYR A 73 8.48 -13.58 -5.77
N LYS A 74 8.15 -13.35 -7.04
CA LYS A 74 8.83 -12.32 -7.84
C LYS A 74 8.35 -10.92 -7.47
N GLY A 75 9.13 -9.92 -7.85
CA GLY A 75 8.78 -8.50 -7.68
C GLY A 75 9.03 -7.98 -6.27
N PHE A 76 8.41 -6.84 -5.97
CA PHE A 76 8.70 -6.06 -4.78
C PHE A 76 7.40 -5.62 -4.09
N LEU A 77 7.36 -5.74 -2.78
CA LEU A 77 6.32 -5.11 -1.97
C LEU A 77 6.75 -3.68 -1.63
N ILE A 78 6.01 -2.71 -2.15
CA ILE A 78 6.12 -1.32 -1.75
C ILE A 78 5.25 -1.07 -0.53
N VAL A 79 5.83 -0.48 0.50
CA VAL A 79 5.12 0.00 1.69
C VAL A 79 5.46 1.45 1.95
N ALA A 80 4.46 2.30 2.20
CA ALA A 80 4.66 3.69 2.55
C ALA A 80 3.96 4.03 3.87
N PHE A 81 4.60 4.89 4.65
CA PHE A 81 4.20 5.21 6.02
C PHE A 81 3.92 6.70 6.20
N GLU A 82 3.09 7.04 7.18
CA GLU A 82 2.67 8.43 7.43
C GLU A 82 3.83 9.37 7.77
N ASN A 83 4.93 8.83 8.32
CA ASN A 83 6.16 9.60 8.59
C ASN A 83 6.93 10.01 7.31
N GLY A 84 6.41 9.66 6.13
CA GLY A 84 6.98 10.04 4.85
C GLY A 84 8.02 9.07 4.29
N LYS A 85 8.22 7.92 4.93
CA LYS A 85 9.15 6.88 4.47
C LYS A 85 8.49 5.84 3.59
N VAL A 86 9.27 5.30 2.66
CA VAL A 86 8.85 4.24 1.74
C VAL A 86 9.88 3.12 1.73
N GLY A 87 9.42 1.88 1.88
CA GLY A 87 10.22 0.66 1.78
C GLY A 87 9.92 -0.10 0.50
N LYS A 88 10.95 -0.75 -0.05
CA LYS A 88 10.87 -1.67 -1.18
C LYS A 88 11.43 -3.02 -0.74
N ILE A 89 10.53 -3.95 -0.45
CA ILE A 89 10.87 -5.25 0.14
C ILE A 89 10.84 -6.31 -0.95
N SER A 90 11.87 -7.14 -1.04
CA SER A 90 11.87 -8.29 -1.94
C SER A 90 10.72 -9.24 -1.60
N MET A 91 9.95 -9.69 -2.60
CA MET A 91 8.90 -10.67 -2.33
C MET A 91 9.48 -12.00 -1.85
N GLU A 92 10.73 -12.32 -2.19
CA GLU A 92 11.42 -13.53 -1.74
C GLU A 92 11.47 -13.64 -0.21
N SER A 93 11.49 -12.51 0.51
CA SER A 93 11.46 -12.46 1.97
C SER A 93 10.18 -13.03 2.59
N PHE A 94 9.13 -13.23 1.80
CA PHE A 94 7.88 -13.88 2.20
C PHE A 94 7.85 -15.36 1.86
N LYS A 95 8.81 -15.87 1.07
CA LYS A 95 8.94 -17.29 0.78
C LYS A 95 9.33 -18.05 2.05
N THR A 96 8.73 -19.22 2.23
CA THR A 96 9.01 -20.10 3.38
C THR A 96 9.36 -21.47 2.87
N GLU A 97 10.35 -22.12 3.48
CA GLU A 97 10.76 -23.49 3.13
C GLU A 97 9.68 -24.52 3.55
N TYR A 98 9.00 -24.24 4.65
CA TYR A 98 7.88 -25.05 5.17
C TYR A 98 6.54 -24.36 4.94
N THR A 99 5.44 -25.10 5.12
CA THR A 99 4.05 -24.63 4.99
C THR A 99 3.62 -23.74 6.17
N ARG A 100 4.39 -22.69 6.47
CA ARG A 100 4.06 -21.72 7.52
C ARG A 100 2.93 -20.82 7.04
N LYS A 101 1.78 -20.89 7.70
CA LYS A 101 0.55 -20.17 7.33
C LYS A 101 0.53 -18.68 7.70
N LYS A 102 1.38 -18.24 8.65
CA LYS A 102 1.46 -16.86 9.15
C LYS A 102 2.91 -16.43 9.33
N LEU A 103 3.26 -15.25 8.84
CA LEU A 103 4.52 -14.57 9.14
C LEU A 103 4.21 -13.28 9.90
N ARG A 104 4.86 -13.12 11.06
CA ARG A 104 4.86 -11.85 11.78
C ARG A 104 5.87 -10.89 11.16
N ASN A 105 5.67 -9.60 11.42
CA ASN A 105 6.56 -8.54 10.96
C ASN A 105 6.74 -8.57 9.43
N ALA A 106 5.60 -8.55 8.73
CA ALA A 106 5.50 -8.49 7.27
C ALA A 106 5.95 -7.14 6.71
N PHE A 107 5.84 -6.09 7.51
CA PHE A 107 6.36 -4.75 7.26
C PHE A 107 6.65 -4.04 8.58
N ASN A 108 7.30 -2.88 8.53
CA ASN A 108 7.58 -2.07 9.72
C ASN A 108 6.30 -1.46 10.32
N GLY A 109 6.14 -1.55 11.64
CA GLY A 109 4.98 -1.03 12.36
C GLY A 109 5.24 0.21 13.22
N GLU A 110 6.42 0.86 13.12
CA GLU A 110 6.75 2.05 13.92
C GLU A 110 5.94 3.29 13.51
N SER A 111 5.35 3.27 12.32
CA SER A 111 4.55 4.35 11.75
C SER A 111 3.38 3.78 10.97
N ARG A 112 2.24 4.48 10.95
CA ARG A 112 1.01 3.99 10.32
C ARG A 112 1.23 3.75 8.82
N LEU A 113 0.78 2.59 8.34
CA LEU A 113 0.77 2.24 6.93
C LEU A 113 -0.22 3.13 6.16
N VAL A 114 0.24 3.77 5.10
CA VAL A 114 -0.55 4.61 4.19
C VAL A 114 -0.79 3.90 2.86
N PHE A 115 0.18 3.11 2.41
CA PHE A 115 0.12 2.41 1.13
C PHE A 115 0.86 1.10 1.20
N ILE A 116 0.31 0.10 0.51
CA ILE A 116 0.94 -1.19 0.29
C ILE A 116 0.57 -1.67 -1.12
N GLU A 117 1.54 -2.17 -1.87
CA GLU A 117 1.29 -2.76 -3.18
C GLU A 117 2.43 -3.67 -3.63
N LEU A 118 2.08 -4.75 -4.33
CA LEU A 118 3.03 -5.57 -5.06
C LEU A 118 3.25 -4.96 -6.45
N ILE A 119 4.51 -4.74 -6.82
CA ILE A 119 4.92 -4.30 -8.15
C ILE A 119 5.88 -5.32 -8.78
N GLY A 120 5.74 -5.55 -10.09
CA GLY A 120 6.60 -6.47 -10.85
C GLY A 120 7.86 -5.81 -11.44
N HIS A 121 7.84 -4.49 -11.61
CA HIS A 121 8.92 -3.66 -12.13
C HIS A 121 8.82 -2.28 -11.49
N ASP A 122 9.85 -1.45 -11.70
CA ASP A 122 9.86 -0.10 -11.15
C ASP A 122 8.82 0.82 -11.80
N ILE A 123 8.07 1.54 -10.97
CA ILE A 123 6.98 2.41 -11.39
C ILE A 123 7.12 3.80 -10.78
N ASP A 124 6.40 4.75 -11.35
CA ASP A 124 6.26 6.09 -10.80
C ASP A 124 5.13 6.16 -9.76
N LEU A 125 5.46 6.68 -8.59
CA LEU A 125 4.53 6.92 -7.50
C LEU A 125 4.45 8.41 -7.17
N VAL A 126 3.23 8.86 -6.91
CA VAL A 126 2.91 10.22 -6.47
C VAL A 126 2.48 10.16 -5.01
N VAL A 127 3.15 10.91 -4.13
CA VAL A 127 2.82 10.99 -2.70
C VAL A 127 2.34 12.39 -2.34
N MET A 128 1.39 12.49 -1.42
CA MET A 128 0.86 13.77 -0.93
C MET A 128 0.93 13.86 0.59
N SER A 129 1.33 15.02 1.10
CA SER A 129 1.28 15.36 2.53
C SER A 129 -0.04 15.99 2.96
N SER A 130 -0.30 16.02 4.26
CA SER A 130 -1.45 16.72 4.85
C SER A 130 -1.48 18.23 4.59
N ILE A 131 -0.37 18.82 4.17
CA ILE A 131 -0.27 20.24 3.76
C ILE A 131 -0.33 20.40 2.23
N LYS A 132 -0.90 19.41 1.52
CA LYS A 132 -1.09 19.39 0.06
C LYS A 132 0.18 19.57 -0.75
N LYS A 133 1.32 19.10 -0.19
CA LYS A 133 2.57 19.04 -0.94
C LYS A 133 2.78 17.67 -1.54
N VAL A 134 3.24 17.67 -2.78
CA VAL A 134 3.31 16.51 -3.66
C VAL A 134 4.75 16.25 -4.06
N VAL A 135 5.10 14.97 -4.11
CA VAL A 135 6.35 14.46 -4.68
C VAL A 135 6.01 13.33 -5.64
N LEU A 136 6.55 13.40 -6.85
CA LEU A 136 6.59 12.30 -7.82
C LEU A 136 7.99 11.69 -7.80
N PHE A 137 8.10 10.39 -7.72
CA PHE A 137 9.40 9.69 -7.78
C PHE A 137 9.22 8.30 -8.40
N ASN A 138 10.32 7.76 -8.92
CA ASN A 138 10.35 6.39 -9.40
C ASN A 138 10.85 5.42 -8.31
N THR A 139 10.25 4.24 -8.20
CA THR A 139 10.64 3.24 -7.19
C THR A 139 12.05 2.67 -7.39
N SER A 140 12.70 2.90 -8.53
CA SER A 140 14.12 2.58 -8.76
C SER A 140 15.06 3.34 -7.83
N LEU A 141 14.64 4.52 -7.33
CA LEU A 141 15.41 5.31 -6.37
C LEU A 141 15.42 4.71 -4.95
N ILE A 142 14.61 3.68 -4.71
CA ILE A 142 14.57 2.97 -3.43
C ILE A 142 15.28 1.62 -3.59
N ASN A 143 16.32 1.42 -2.79
CA ASN A 143 17.02 0.14 -2.74
C ASN A 143 16.09 -0.98 -2.26
N VAL A 144 16.11 -2.10 -2.97
CA VAL A 144 15.42 -3.33 -2.56
C VAL A 144 16.16 -3.91 -1.35
N VAL A 145 15.40 -4.40 -0.36
CA VAL A 145 15.95 -5.09 0.80
C VAL A 145 15.18 -6.37 1.12
N ASP A 146 15.86 -7.33 1.74
CA ASP A 146 15.22 -8.56 2.21
C ASP A 146 14.63 -8.43 3.62
N SER A 147 14.99 -7.36 4.34
CA SER A 147 14.44 -7.09 5.66
C SER A 147 13.01 -6.55 5.56
N ARG A 148 12.04 -7.40 5.90
CA ARG A 148 10.62 -7.01 5.96
C ARG A 148 10.37 -5.83 6.91
N THR A 149 11.13 -5.70 7.99
CA THR A 149 10.98 -4.62 8.98
C THR A 149 11.77 -3.36 8.67
N THR A 150 12.27 -3.21 7.43
CA THR A 150 12.95 -2.00 6.98
C THR A 150 12.18 -0.73 7.32
N LYS A 151 12.88 0.28 7.81
CA LYS A 151 12.29 1.62 8.04
C LYS A 151 12.03 2.37 6.73
N GLY A 152 12.53 1.86 5.60
CA GLY A 152 12.49 2.53 4.31
C GLY A 152 13.39 3.76 4.24
N VAL A 153 13.29 4.48 3.12
CA VAL A 153 13.99 5.75 2.85
C VAL A 153 13.01 6.91 2.96
N GLN A 154 13.49 8.09 3.34
CA GLN A 154 12.65 9.29 3.39
C GLN A 154 12.33 9.75 1.96
N VAL A 155 11.04 9.79 1.61
CA VAL A 155 10.52 10.25 0.30
C VAL A 155 9.77 11.58 0.42
N LEU A 156 9.08 11.78 1.54
CA LEU A 156 8.34 13.00 1.80
C LEU A 156 8.78 13.55 3.14
N LYS A 157 9.63 14.59 3.15
CA LYS A 157 10.12 15.22 4.37
C LYS A 157 8.96 15.91 5.10
N PRO A 158 8.63 15.51 6.35
CA PRO A 158 7.66 16.22 7.16
C PRO A 158 8.07 17.68 7.35
N LYS A 159 7.09 18.57 7.26
CA LYS A 159 7.24 19.99 7.60
C LYS A 159 6.08 20.40 8.51
N ASP A 160 6.40 21.09 9.61
CA ASP A 160 5.41 21.63 10.55
C ASP A 160 4.39 20.57 11.04
N GLY A 161 4.87 19.37 11.35
CA GLY A 161 4.03 18.24 11.79
C GLY A 161 3.20 17.57 10.70
N SER A 162 3.39 17.93 9.43
CA SER A 162 2.70 17.26 8.32
C SER A 162 3.11 15.80 8.16
N VAL A 163 2.17 14.99 7.64
CA VAL A 163 2.33 13.56 7.44
C VAL A 163 1.98 13.19 6.00
N MET A 164 2.51 12.09 5.49
CA MET A 164 2.05 11.48 4.25
C MET A 164 0.63 10.95 4.45
N ILE A 165 -0.29 11.33 3.56
CA ILE A 165 -1.71 10.94 3.65
C ILE A 165 -2.18 10.13 2.45
N ARG A 166 -1.45 10.14 1.33
CA ARG A 166 -1.86 9.49 0.09
C ARG A 166 -0.65 9.09 -0.74
N VAL A 167 -0.75 7.94 -1.40
CA VAL A 167 0.19 7.44 -2.40
C VAL A 167 -0.60 6.81 -3.54
N ASN A 168 -0.34 7.24 -4.77
CA ASN A 168 -0.98 6.72 -5.97
C ASN A 168 0.10 6.38 -7.01
N ARG A 169 -0.22 5.44 -7.91
CA ARG A 169 0.52 5.32 -9.16
C ARG A 169 0.30 6.57 -9.99
N LEU A 170 1.32 7.03 -10.71
CA LEU A 170 1.20 8.19 -11.59
C LEU A 170 0.04 8.03 -12.60
N GLU A 171 -0.13 6.84 -13.19
CA GLU A 171 -1.20 6.52 -14.14
C GLU A 171 -2.62 6.67 -13.56
N ASN A 172 -2.76 6.69 -12.24
CA ASN A 172 -4.03 6.84 -11.53
C ASN A 172 -4.22 8.26 -10.98
N THR A 173 -3.49 9.24 -11.51
CA THR A 173 -3.60 10.67 -11.13
C THR A 173 -3.97 11.51 -12.34
N LYS A 174 -4.46 12.72 -12.11
CA LYS A 174 -4.71 13.73 -13.15
C LYS A 174 -3.81 14.93 -12.88
N LEU A 175 -2.55 14.83 -13.30
CA LEU A 175 -1.59 15.92 -13.20
C LEU A 175 -1.35 16.49 -14.60
N ALA A 176 -1.57 17.79 -14.78
CA ALA A 176 -1.34 18.44 -16.08
C ALA A 176 0.16 18.46 -16.46
N ASP A 177 1.03 18.55 -15.46
CA ASP A 177 2.48 18.56 -15.59
C ASP A 177 3.11 17.75 -14.45
N PRO A 178 3.17 16.40 -14.58
CA PRO A 178 3.72 15.52 -13.55
C PRO A 178 5.17 15.86 -13.18
N GLU A 179 5.97 16.26 -14.16
CA GLU A 179 7.41 16.51 -14.01
C GLU A 179 7.72 17.68 -13.07
N TYR A 180 6.79 18.64 -12.95
CA TYR A 180 6.85 19.66 -11.91
C TYR A 180 7.01 19.07 -10.50
N TYR A 181 6.42 17.91 -10.24
CA TYR A 181 6.49 17.25 -8.93
C TYR A 181 7.67 16.28 -8.80
N ARG A 182 8.40 16.00 -9.88
CA ARG A 182 9.39 14.92 -9.92
C ARG A 182 10.60 15.22 -9.03
N ARG A 183 11.12 14.15 -8.43
CA ARG A 183 12.41 14.10 -7.74
C ARG A 183 13.25 12.99 -8.36
N SER A 184 14.31 13.40 -9.07
CA SER A 184 15.19 12.47 -9.79
C SER A 184 16.41 12.06 -8.96
N ASP A 185 16.96 12.97 -8.15
CA ASP A 185 18.27 12.75 -7.51
C ASP A 185 18.20 12.59 -5.98
N SER A 186 17.13 13.08 -5.35
CA SER A 186 16.97 13.02 -3.90
C SER A 186 15.52 12.83 -3.48
N LEU A 187 15.28 11.72 -2.78
CA LEU A 187 13.96 11.39 -2.23
C LEU A 187 13.63 12.23 -0.98
N ASN A 188 14.58 12.88 -0.31
CA ASN A 188 14.30 13.62 0.92
C ASN A 188 13.70 15.03 0.66
N ALA A 189 12.50 15.10 0.09
CA ALA A 189 11.89 16.33 -0.39
C ALA A 189 10.63 16.73 0.39
N ILE A 190 10.43 18.02 0.60
CA ILE A 190 9.18 18.56 1.18
C ILE A 190 8.03 18.51 0.15
N GLY A 191 8.35 18.50 -1.15
CA GLY A 191 7.39 18.55 -2.25
C GLY A 191 6.94 19.96 -2.63
N PHE A 192 6.16 20.04 -3.71
CA PHE A 192 5.55 21.28 -4.21
C PHE A 192 4.04 21.27 -3.96
N TYR A 193 3.42 22.45 -3.90
CA TYR A 193 1.97 22.52 -3.80
C TYR A 193 1.31 21.99 -5.06
N LEU A 194 0.20 21.27 -4.87
CA LEU A 194 -0.67 20.85 -5.96
C LEU A 194 -1.15 22.09 -6.75
N LYS A 195 -0.92 22.10 -8.06
CA LYS A 195 -1.38 23.16 -8.96
C LYS A 195 -2.91 23.12 -9.08
N PRO A 196 -3.56 24.26 -9.35
CA PRO A 196 -5.00 24.29 -9.61
C PRO A 196 -5.38 23.34 -10.76
N GLY A 197 -6.38 22.49 -10.53
CA GLY A 197 -6.87 21.52 -11.52
C GLY A 197 -6.19 20.14 -11.48
N ASP A 198 -5.09 20.00 -10.74
CA ASP A 198 -4.46 18.70 -10.55
C ASP A 198 -5.18 17.86 -9.47
N GLU A 199 -5.24 16.53 -9.68
CA GLU A 199 -5.86 15.56 -8.75
C GLU A 199 -4.95 14.34 -8.54
N ILE A 200 -4.89 13.84 -7.30
CA ILE A 200 -4.14 12.63 -6.88
C ILE A 200 -5.09 11.67 -6.20
#